data_AF-I3DBE9-F1
#
_entry.id   AF-I3DBE9-F1
#
_cell.length_a   1.000
_cell.length_b   1.000
_cell.length_c   1.000
_cell.angle_alpha   90.00
_cell.angle_beta   90.00
_cell.angle_gamma   90.00
#
_symmetry.space_group_name_H-M   'P 1'
#
loop_
_entity.id
_entity.type
_entity.pdbx_description
1 polymer ?
#
loop_
_entity_poly.entity_id
_entity_poly.type
_entity_poly.pdbx_seq_one_letter_code
_entity_poly.pdbx_strand_id
1 'polypeptide(L)'
;MFSFLFGALIAVLPQMAFIGYALYLKGNQPVENKVKVLYQSEVLKLVLTVILFIIAFYFFALKSMALFLGYFIFIVLNNLLPALLNSK
;
A
#
# COMPACT_ATOMS: atom_id res chain seq x y z
N MET A 1 14.02 -12.56 9.51
CA MET A 1 14.37 -11.51 8.54
C MET A 1 13.46 -11.52 7.32
N PHE A 2 13.35 -12.63 6.59
CA PHE A 2 12.48 -12.71 5.39
C PHE A 2 11.01 -12.32 5.63
N SER A 3 10.39 -12.79 6.72
CA SER A 3 9.00 -12.42 7.06
C SER A 3 8.78 -10.92 7.20
N PHE A 4 9.75 -10.20 7.78
CA PHE A 4 9.69 -8.75 7.91
C PHE A 4 9.76 -8.04 6.54
N LEU A 5 10.64 -8.50 5.66
CA LEU A 5 10.80 -7.95 4.32
C LEU A 5 9.54 -8.16 3.46
N PHE A 6 8.89 -9.33 3.60
CA PHE A 6 7.58 -9.56 2.99
C PHE A 6 6.53 -8.58 3.52
N GLY A 7 6.47 -8.38 4.84
CA GLY A 7 5.59 -7.37 5.44
C GLY A 7 5.80 -5.97 4.86
N ALA A 8 7.06 -5.55 4.74
CA ALA A 8 7.43 -4.27 4.14
C ALA A 8 6.99 -4.16 2.66
N LEU A 9 7.21 -5.20 1.85
CA LEU A 9 6.77 -5.24 0.46
C LEU A 9 5.25 -5.16 0.33
N ILE A 10 4.51 -5.83 1.22
CA ILE A 10 3.05 -5.79 1.26
C ILE A 10 2.54 -4.39 1.63
N ALA A 11 3.30 -3.59 2.38
CA ALA A 11 2.94 -2.19 2.65
C ALA A 11 3.19 -1.28 1.42
N VAL A 12 4.31 -1.49 0.72
CA VAL A 12 4.75 -0.60 -0.37
C VAL A 12 4.05 -0.89 -1.69
N LEU A 13 3.89 -2.17 -2.08
CA LEU A 13 3.30 -2.55 -3.38
C LEU A 13 1.89 -1.99 -3.60
N PRO A 14 0.94 -2.11 -2.65
CA PRO A 14 -0.39 -1.54 -2.81
C PRO A 14 -0.39 -0.02 -2.86
N GLN A 15 0.52 0.64 -2.16
CA GLN A 15 0.66 2.10 -2.20
C GLN A 15 1.22 2.57 -3.54
N MET A 16 2.18 1.87 -4.13
CA MET A 16 2.65 2.16 -5.50
C MET A 16 1.54 1.95 -6.53
N ALA A 17 0.75 0.88 -6.40
CA ALA A 17 -0.41 0.62 -7.26
C ALA A 17 -1.48 1.72 -7.14
N PHE A 18 -1.75 2.20 -5.92
CA PHE A 18 -2.64 3.33 -5.67
C PHE A 18 -2.17 4.58 -6.42
N ILE A 19 -0.89 4.95 -6.25
CA ILE A 19 -0.31 6.14 -6.89
C ILE A 19 -0.36 5.99 -8.41
N GLY A 20 0.03 4.83 -8.96
CA GLY A 20 -0.01 4.55 -10.39
C GLY A 20 -1.42 4.64 -10.97
N TYR A 21 -2.42 4.08 -10.30
CA TYR A 21 -3.80 4.15 -10.77
C TYR A 21 -4.41 5.56 -10.62
N ALA A 22 -4.23 6.19 -9.46
CA ALA A 22 -4.81 7.49 -9.17
C ALA A 22 -4.18 8.63 -9.99
N LEU A 23 -2.84 8.67 -10.09
CA LEU A 23 -2.11 9.75 -10.75
C LEU A 23 -1.86 9.48 -12.23
N TYR A 24 -1.47 8.25 -12.61
CA TYR A 24 -1.02 7.96 -13.97
C TYR A 24 -2.17 7.60 -14.90
N LEU A 25 -3.08 6.72 -14.47
CA LEU A 25 -4.19 6.25 -15.31
C LEU A 25 -5.39 7.20 -15.28
N LYS A 26 -5.60 7.92 -14.17
CA LYS A 26 -6.77 8.79 -13.99
C LYS A 26 -6.45 10.22 -13.54
N GLY A 27 -5.20 10.66 -13.66
CA GLY A 27 -4.79 12.03 -13.30
C GLY A 27 -5.51 13.14 -14.06
N ASN A 28 -5.87 12.90 -15.31
CA ASN A 28 -6.56 13.88 -16.19
C ASN A 28 -8.09 13.87 -16.07
N GLN A 29 -8.67 13.15 -15.10
CA GLN A 29 -10.12 13.14 -14.91
C GLN A 29 -10.61 14.50 -14.36
N PRO A 30 -11.80 14.98 -14.80
CA PRO A 30 -12.39 16.21 -14.29
C PRO A 30 -12.63 16.13 -12.77
N VAL A 31 -12.62 17.28 -12.11
CA VAL A 31 -12.62 17.41 -10.63
C VAL A 31 -13.78 16.64 -9.97
N GLU A 32 -14.96 16.63 -10.58
CA GLU A 32 -16.12 15.84 -10.11
C GLU A 32 -15.83 14.33 -10.00
N ASN A 33 -14.99 13.79 -10.90
CA ASN A 33 -14.65 12.37 -10.91
C ASN A 33 -13.44 12.04 -10.04
N LYS A 34 -12.68 13.04 -9.56
CA LYS A 34 -11.45 12.79 -8.77
C LYS A 34 -11.74 12.07 -7.46
N VAL A 35 -12.82 12.42 -6.76
CA VAL A 35 -13.21 11.73 -5.51
C VAL A 35 -13.54 10.26 -5.77
N LYS A 36 -14.26 9.99 -6.87
CA LYS A 36 -14.60 8.63 -7.30
C LYS A 36 -13.34 7.83 -7.65
N VAL A 37 -12.37 8.45 -8.32
CA VAL A 37 -11.08 7.84 -8.64
C VAL A 37 -10.31 7.49 -7.38
N LEU A 38 -10.23 8.40 -6.41
CA LEU A 38 -9.55 8.15 -5.13
C LEU A 38 -10.18 6.97 -4.39
N TYR A 39 -11.51 6.91 -4.34
CA TYR A 39 -12.22 5.80 -3.71
C TYR A 39 -11.96 4.46 -4.42
N GLN A 40 -11.98 4.46 -5.76
CA GLN A 40 -11.63 3.26 -6.55
C GLN A 40 -10.19 2.80 -6.29
N SER A 41 -9.25 3.73 -6.20
CA SER A 41 -7.85 3.44 -5.88
C SER A 41 -7.69 2.91 -4.46
N GLU A 42 -8.45 3.44 -3.50
CA GLU A 42 -8.46 2.98 -2.10
C GLU A 42 -8.90 1.51 -2.01
N VAL A 43 -10.00 1.18 -2.70
CA VAL A 43 -10.51 -0.19 -2.79
C VAL A 43 -9.48 -1.11 -3.45
N LEU A 44 -8.87 -0.67 -4.56
CA LEU A 44 -7.82 -1.42 -5.24
C LEU A 44 -6.64 -1.72 -4.31
N LYS A 45 -6.18 -0.72 -3.56
CA LYS A 45 -5.11 -0.84 -2.56
C LYS A 45 -5.47 -1.88 -1.49
N LEU A 46 -6.67 -1.82 -0.93
CA LEU A 46 -7.12 -2.76 0.10
C LEU A 46 -7.22 -4.19 -0.43
N VAL A 47 -7.86 -4.39 -1.59
CA VAL A 47 -7.98 -5.71 -2.22
C VAL A 47 -6.61 -6.31 -2.51
N LEU A 48 -5.70 -5.51 -3.07
CA LEU A 48 -4.33 -5.96 -3.37
C LEU A 48 -3.56 -6.31 -2.10
N THR A 49 -3.74 -5.54 -1.02
CA THR A 49 -3.13 -5.83 0.29
C THR A 49 -3.61 -7.19 0.81
N VAL A 50 -4.91 -7.46 0.81
CA VAL A 50 -5.49 -8.73 1.28
C VAL A 50 -4.96 -9.91 0.45
N ILE A 51 -4.95 -9.78 -0.88
CA ILE A 51 -4.42 -10.82 -1.78
C ILE A 51 -2.96 -11.13 -1.47
N LEU A 52 -2.13 -10.10 -1.28
CA LEU A 52 -0.72 -10.27 -0.94
C LEU A 52 -0.51 -10.95 0.43
N PHE A 53 -1.33 -10.63 1.43
CA PHE A 53 -1.31 -11.33 2.72
C PHE A 53 -1.70 -12.81 2.56
N ILE A 54 -2.75 -13.12 1.79
CA ILE A 54 -3.16 -14.49 1.50
C ILE A 54 -2.02 -15.26 0.83
N ILE A 55 -1.40 -14.69 -0.21
CA ILE A 55 -0.26 -15.30 -0.90
C ILE A 55 0.90 -15.52 0.07
N ALA A 56 1.22 -14.54 0.91
CA ALA A 56 2.31 -14.62 1.87
C ALA A 56 2.10 -15.74 2.90
N PHE A 57 0.88 -15.91 3.41
CA PHE A 57 0.56 -16.98 4.36
C PHE A 57 0.38 -18.35 3.71
N TYR A 58 -0.12 -18.40 2.47
CA TYR A 58 -0.35 -19.66 1.76
C TYR A 58 0.94 -20.28 1.23
N PHE A 59 1.81 -19.48 0.61
CA PHE A 59 3.02 -19.99 -0.04
C PHE A 59 4.24 -20.05 0.88
N PHE A 60 4.27 -19.29 1.98
CA PHE A 60 5.45 -19.17 2.82
C PHE A 60 5.12 -19.40 4.29
N ALA A 61 5.92 -20.24 4.96
CA ALA A 61 5.85 -20.47 6.41
C ALA A 61 6.45 -19.26 7.18
N LEU A 62 5.84 -18.10 7.05
CA LEU A 62 6.32 -16.84 7.64
C LEU A 62 5.88 -16.70 9.09
N LYS A 63 6.74 -16.11 9.92
CA LYS A 63 6.37 -15.73 11.29
C LYS A 63 5.43 -14.52 11.23
N SER A 64 4.16 -14.72 11.59
CA SER A 64 3.11 -13.69 11.51
C SER A 64 3.52 -12.39 12.20
N MET A 65 4.09 -12.47 13.40
CA MET A 65 4.53 -11.29 14.15
C MET A 65 5.55 -10.43 13.39
N ALA A 66 6.55 -11.06 12.79
CA ALA A 66 7.59 -10.36 12.04
C ALA A 66 7.04 -9.73 10.75
N LEU A 67 6.08 -10.42 10.10
CA LEU A 67 5.40 -9.92 8.90
C LEU A 67 4.53 -8.70 9.19
N PHE A 68 3.72 -8.74 10.25
CA PHE A 68 2.92 -7.58 10.66
C PHE A 68 3.79 -6.40 11.10
N LEU A 69 4.89 -6.64 11.83
CA LEU A 69 5.81 -5.56 12.20
C LEU A 69 6.40 -4.86 10.98
N GLY A 70 6.86 -5.61 9.98
CA GLY A 70 7.36 -5.04 8.71
C GLY A 70 6.31 -4.22 8.00
N TYR A 71 5.08 -4.72 7.93
CA TYR A 71 3.94 -4.01 7.34
C TYR A 71 3.61 -2.70 8.07
N PHE A 72 3.45 -2.74 9.40
CA PHE A 72 3.09 -1.56 10.19
C PHE A 72 4.18 -0.49 10.20
N ILE A 73 5.46 -0.87 10.26
CA ILE A 73 6.55 0.11 10.24
C ILE A 73 6.57 0.82 8.89
N PHE A 74 6.48 0.08 7.79
CA PHE A 74 6.55 0.68 6.45
C PHE A 74 5.29 1.48 6.09
N ILE A 75 4.10 1.05 6.52
CA ILE A 75 2.89 1.84 6.25
C ILE A 75 2.93 3.18 6.99
N VAL A 76 3.42 3.20 8.24
CA VAL A 76 3.62 4.43 9.01
C VAL A 76 4.66 5.30 8.31
N LEU A 77 5.81 4.75 7.94
CA LEU A 77 6.86 5.49 7.24
C LEU A 77 6.37 6.11 5.92
N ASN A 78 5.61 5.37 5.12
CA ASN A 78 5.09 5.89 3.85
C ASN A 78 4.04 7.00 4.05
N ASN A 79 3.31 7.01 5.16
CA ASN A 79 2.40 8.11 5.49
C ASN A 79 3.15 9.31 6.13
N LEU A 80 4.21 9.04 6.89
CA LEU A 80 5.00 10.06 7.58
C LEU A 80 5.90 10.85 6.61
N LEU A 81 6.41 10.20 5.56
CA LEU A 81 7.29 10.81 4.55
C LEU A 81 6.65 12.04 3.87
N PRO A 82 5.43 11.97 3.30
CA PRO A 82 4.74 13.14 2.77
C PRO A 82 4.47 14.20 3.85
N ALA A 83 4.11 13.79 5.06
CA ALA A 83 3.82 14.73 6.16
C ALA A 83 5.06 15.54 6.56
N LEU A 84 6.23 14.90 6.61
CA LEU A 84 7.51 15.55 6.89
C LEU A 84 7.97 16.43 5.72
N LEU A 85 7.80 15.97 4.48
CA LEU A 85 8.20 16.71 3.28
C LEU A 85 7.31 17.94 3.02
N ASN A 86 6.02 17.89 3.37
CA ASN A 86 5.09 19.01 3.26
C ASN A 86 5.17 20.00 4.45
N SER A 87 6.03 19.72 5.44
CA SER A 87 6.26 20.58 6.60
C SER A 87 7.43 21.58 6.39
N LYS A 88 7.98 21.64 5.18
CA LYS A 88 8.93 22.67 4.72
C LYS A 88 8.28 23.55 3.66
#